data_AF-A0ABD0SVW9-F1
#
_entry.id   AF-A0ABD0SVW9-F1
#
_cell.length_a   1.000
_cell.length_b   1.000
_cell.length_c   1.000
_cell.angle_alpha   90.00
_cell.angle_beta   90.00
_cell.angle_gamma   90.00
#
_symmetry.space_group_name_H-M   'P 1'
#
loop_
_entity.id
_entity.type
_entity.pdbx_description
1 polymer ?
#
loop_
_entity_poly.entity_id
_entity_poly.type
_entity_poly.pdbx_seq_one_letter_code
_entity_poly.pdbx_strand_id
1 'polypeptide(L)'
;MAKTRKKLTREEKLLKDRVRKREKYAQIKNDPNLYALQKEKVRIRYLARKEKKKIRSIKDKSPRSQRKQRKQWRINSQRYQQNKIKKIKFEKMLAENSPPQSDTDDQLNPESPVPDPLMIDQPGPSQNISPHSSNSKNKFRRMRYRYLKTVHTLKERIT
;
A
#
# COMPACT_ATOMS: atom_id res chain seq x y z
N MET A 1 38.98 0.29 -16.46
CA MET A 1 37.79 0.23 -17.33
C MET A 1 36.54 0.63 -16.56
N ALA A 2 35.72 1.55 -17.06
CA ALA A 2 34.53 2.04 -16.35
C ALA A 2 33.38 1.02 -16.44
N LYS A 3 32.89 0.52 -15.29
CA LYS A 3 31.71 -0.37 -15.23
C LYS A 3 30.45 0.39 -15.64
N THR A 4 29.85 0.03 -16.77
CA THR A 4 28.57 0.60 -17.22
C THR A 4 27.45 0.16 -16.27
N ARG A 5 26.74 1.13 -15.68
CA ARG A 5 25.61 0.84 -14.79
C ARG A 5 24.43 0.29 -15.60
N LYS A 6 23.99 -0.93 -15.28
CA LYS A 6 22.79 -1.53 -15.88
C LYS A 6 21.57 -0.63 -15.63
N LYS A 7 20.80 -0.35 -16.68
CA LYS A 7 19.55 0.43 -16.59
C LYS A 7 18.49 -0.44 -15.90
N LEU A 8 17.99 0.01 -14.74
CA LEU A 8 16.88 -0.64 -14.03
C LEU A 8 15.62 -0.73 -14.90
N THR A 9 14.91 -1.84 -14.81
CA THR A 9 13.62 -2.02 -15.46
C THR A 9 12.56 -1.08 -14.84
N ARG A 10 11.43 -0.90 -15.53
CA ARG A 10 10.35 -0.03 -15.04
C ARG A 10 9.79 -0.51 -13.70
N GLU A 11 9.66 -1.82 -13.52
CA GLU A 11 9.09 -2.40 -12.31
C GLU A 11 10.04 -2.24 -11.12
N GLU A 12 11.33 -2.47 -11.33
CA GLU A 12 12.38 -2.23 -10.33
C GLU A 12 12.42 -0.76 -9.88
N LYS A 13 12.33 0.19 -10.83
CA LYS A 13 12.26 1.62 -10.49
C LYS A 13 11.05 1.92 -9.62
N LEU A 14 9.87 1.38 -9.97
CA LEU A 14 8.64 1.58 -9.19
C LEU A 14 8.72 0.95 -7.80
N LEU A 15 9.35 -0.22 -7.66
CA LEU A 15 9.57 -0.87 -6.37
C LEU A 15 10.52 -0.04 -5.51
N LYS A 16 11.65 0.41 -6.07
CA LYS A 16 12.60 1.28 -5.37
C LYS A 16 11.95 2.57 -4.88
N ASP A 17 11.07 3.18 -5.68
CA ASP A 17 10.32 4.37 -5.29
C ASP A 17 9.31 4.09 -4.17
N ARG A 18 8.67 2.90 -4.18
CA ARG A 18 7.75 2.49 -3.09
C ARG A 18 8.51 2.30 -1.78
N VAL A 19 9.65 1.60 -1.82
CA VAL A 19 10.50 1.35 -0.66
C VAL A 19 10.99 2.66 -0.06
N ARG A 20 11.58 3.54 -0.88
CA ARG A 20 12.03 4.88 -0.44
C ARG A 20 10.92 5.71 0.19
N LYS A 21 9.69 5.64 -0.35
CA LYS A 21 8.53 6.35 0.22
C LYS A 21 8.12 5.78 1.58
N ARG A 22 8.19 4.46 1.77
CA ARG A 22 7.91 3.82 3.06
C ARG A 22 8.95 4.21 4.10
N GLU A 23 10.22 4.12 3.76
CA GLU A 23 11.34 4.53 4.63
C GLU A 23 11.21 5.99 5.04
N LYS A 24 11.00 6.89 4.08
CA LYS A 24 10.79 8.31 4.36
C LYS A 24 9.59 8.54 5.29
N TYR A 25 8.50 7.81 5.11
CA TYR A 25 7.33 7.94 5.99
C TYR A 25 7.63 7.40 7.39
N ALA A 26 8.39 6.31 7.51
CA ALA A 26 8.83 5.77 8.79
C ALA A 26 9.72 6.78 9.55
N GLN A 27 10.69 7.38 8.86
CA GLN A 27 11.54 8.45 9.43
C GLN A 27 10.70 9.62 9.97
N ILE A 28 9.78 10.15 9.15
CA ILE A 28 8.88 11.24 9.58
C ILE A 28 8.00 10.83 10.77
N LYS A 29 7.62 9.55 10.86
CA LYS A 29 6.77 9.07 11.96
C LYS A 29 7.57 8.88 13.25
N ASN A 30 8.83 8.49 13.16
CA ASN A 30 9.70 8.27 14.30
C ASN A 30 10.14 9.59 14.94
N ASP A 31 10.35 10.63 14.15
CA ASP A 31 10.77 11.95 14.65
C ASP A 31 9.57 12.84 15.04
N PRO A 32 9.40 13.21 16.31
CA PRO A 32 8.21 13.94 16.78
C PRO A 32 8.06 15.32 16.14
N ASN A 33 9.17 16.05 15.94
CA ASN A 33 9.18 17.38 15.33
C ASN A 33 8.76 17.31 13.85
N LEU A 34 9.29 16.36 13.09
CA LEU A 34 8.92 16.17 11.69
C LEU A 34 7.47 15.70 11.55
N TYR A 35 7.01 14.86 12.47
CA TYR A 35 5.62 14.41 12.50
C TYR A 35 4.66 15.58 12.75
N ALA A 36 4.97 16.46 13.70
CA ALA A 36 4.18 17.65 14.01
C ALA A 36 4.09 18.60 12.81
N LEU A 37 5.23 18.91 12.16
CA LEU A 37 5.25 19.73 10.94
C LEU A 37 4.42 19.11 9.81
N GLN A 38 4.50 17.78 9.64
CA GLN A 38 3.72 17.07 8.64
C GLN A 38 2.21 17.12 8.93
N LYS A 39 1.81 17.01 10.21
CA LYS A 39 0.41 17.15 10.64
C LYS A 39 -0.14 18.53 10.32
N GLU A 40 0.60 19.58 10.65
CA GLU A 40 0.18 20.96 10.39
C GLU A 40 0.06 21.23 8.89
N LYS A 41 1.04 20.78 8.09
CA LYS A 41 0.96 20.84 6.63
C LYS A 41 -0.27 20.15 6.05
N VAL A 42 -0.66 19.00 6.61
CA VAL A 42 -1.88 18.28 6.20
C VAL A 42 -3.13 19.06 6.61
N ARG A 43 -3.14 19.64 7.81
CA ARG A 43 -4.24 20.48 8.31
C ARG A 43 -4.49 21.69 7.41
N ILE A 44 -3.45 22.47 7.12
CA ILE A 44 -3.51 23.64 6.23
C ILE A 44 -4.06 23.24 4.85
N ARG A 45 -3.55 22.14 4.29
CA ARG A 45 -4.04 21.62 2.99
C ARG A 45 -5.52 21.24 3.05
N TYR A 46 -5.98 20.64 4.14
CA TYR A 46 -7.37 20.27 4.32
C TYR A 46 -8.27 21.52 4.39
N LEU A 47 -7.87 22.52 5.19
CA LEU A 47 -8.58 23.79 5.31
C LEU A 47 -8.69 24.50 3.94
N ALA A 48 -7.59 24.64 3.22
CA ALA A 48 -7.58 25.23 1.88
C ALA A 48 -8.47 24.48 0.88
N ARG A 49 -8.60 23.15 1.00
CA ARG A 49 -9.51 22.35 0.14
C ARG A 49 -10.98 22.49 0.55
N LYS A 50 -11.25 22.67 1.84
CA LYS A 50 -12.59 22.92 2.38
C LYS A 50 -13.07 24.31 1.95
N GLU A 51 -12.22 25.33 2.08
CA GLU A 51 -12.45 26.69 1.62
C GLU A 51 -12.74 26.75 0.11
N LYS A 52 -11.91 26.07 -0.71
CA LYS A 52 -12.14 25.94 -2.16
C LYS A 52 -13.34 25.05 -2.53
N LYS A 53 -14.19 24.65 -1.58
CA LYS A 53 -15.37 23.77 -1.74
C LYS A 53 -15.08 22.44 -2.46
N LYS A 54 -13.83 21.99 -2.47
CA LYS A 54 -13.42 20.68 -3.03
C LYS A 54 -13.77 19.53 -2.09
N ILE A 55 -13.90 19.82 -0.80
CA ILE A 55 -14.40 18.90 0.22
C ILE A 55 -15.72 19.49 0.73
N ARG A 56 -16.83 18.82 0.43
CA ARG A 56 -18.19 19.23 0.82
C ARG A 56 -18.76 18.22 1.81
N SER A 57 -19.53 18.72 2.79
CA SER A 57 -20.31 17.86 3.67
C SER A 57 -21.32 17.06 2.84
N ILE A 58 -21.84 15.96 3.40
CA ILE A 58 -22.89 15.20 2.72
C ILE A 58 -24.14 16.06 2.53
N LYS A 59 -24.48 16.90 3.51
CA LYS A 59 -25.65 17.81 3.45
C LYS A 59 -25.54 18.76 2.26
N ASP A 60 -24.34 19.26 1.98
CA ASP A 60 -24.10 20.23 0.91
C ASP A 60 -23.98 19.61 -0.48
N LYS A 61 -24.07 18.28 -0.62
CA LYS A 61 -23.98 17.59 -1.93
C LYS A 61 -25.36 17.49 -2.57
N SER A 62 -25.41 17.43 -3.90
CA SER A 62 -26.63 17.08 -4.65
C SER A 62 -27.21 15.74 -4.19
N PRO A 63 -28.55 15.57 -4.13
CA PRO A 63 -29.21 14.32 -3.70
C PRO A 63 -28.65 13.07 -4.38
N ARG A 64 -28.34 13.14 -5.69
CA ARG A 64 -27.75 12.02 -6.44
C ARG A 64 -26.36 11.65 -5.92
N SER A 65 -25.53 12.65 -5.62
CA SER A 65 -24.19 12.43 -5.05
C SER A 65 -24.28 11.92 -3.61
N GLN A 66 -25.23 12.40 -2.81
CA GLN A 66 -25.48 11.88 -1.47
C GLN A 66 -25.84 10.40 -1.52
N ARG A 67 -26.76 10.00 -2.42
CA ARG A 67 -27.16 8.60 -2.62
C ARG A 67 -25.97 7.72 -3.00
N LYS A 68 -25.12 8.17 -3.93
CA LYS A 68 -23.88 7.46 -4.31
C LYS A 68 -22.94 7.29 -3.12
N GLN A 69 -22.73 8.33 -2.32
CA GLN A 69 -21.85 8.29 -1.15
C GLN A 69 -22.38 7.33 -0.07
N ARG A 70 -23.68 7.41 0.25
CA ARG A 70 -24.32 6.49 1.21
C ARG A 70 -24.25 5.03 0.74
N LYS A 71 -24.46 4.79 -0.56
CA LYS A 71 -24.27 3.44 -1.15
C LYS A 71 -22.84 2.96 -0.94
N GLN A 72 -21.84 3.80 -1.20
CA GLN A 72 -20.44 3.43 -1.00
C GLN A 72 -20.12 3.16 0.48
N TRP A 73 -20.69 3.94 1.40
CA TRP A 73 -20.55 3.69 2.84
C TRP A 73 -21.10 2.34 3.26
N ARG A 74 -22.28 1.96 2.78
CA ARG A 74 -22.85 0.62 3.03
C ARG A 74 -21.94 -0.49 2.51
N ILE A 75 -21.44 -0.37 1.28
CA ILE A 75 -20.52 -1.34 0.68
C ILE A 75 -19.23 -1.45 1.52
N ASN A 76 -18.65 -0.32 1.93
CA ASN A 76 -17.42 -0.31 2.71
C ASN A 76 -17.63 -0.92 4.09
N SER A 77 -18.74 -0.61 4.76
CA SER A 77 -19.11 -1.19 6.05
C SER A 77 -19.26 -2.71 5.95
N GLN A 78 -19.99 -3.18 4.93
CA GLN A 78 -20.14 -4.62 4.67
C GLN A 78 -18.81 -5.31 4.41
N ARG A 79 -17.93 -4.71 3.58
CA ARG A 79 -16.59 -5.25 3.32
C ARG A 79 -15.73 -5.31 4.58
N TYR A 80 -15.80 -4.28 5.42
CA TYR A 80 -15.09 -4.26 6.70
C TYR A 80 -15.54 -5.41 7.60
N GLN A 81 -16.86 -5.60 7.75
CA GLN A 81 -17.40 -6.70 8.55
C GLN A 81 -17.00 -8.07 8.00
N GLN A 82 -17.11 -8.28 6.69
CA GLN A 82 -16.67 -9.52 6.04
C GLN A 82 -15.19 -9.80 6.28
N ASN A 83 -14.33 -8.79 6.16
CA ASN A 83 -12.90 -8.94 6.42
C ASN A 83 -12.62 -9.24 7.89
N LYS A 84 -13.35 -8.61 8.82
CA LYS A 84 -13.26 -8.89 10.25
C LYS A 84 -13.59 -10.35 10.55
N ILE A 85 -14.72 -10.85 10.01
CA ILE A 85 -15.13 -12.25 10.17
C ILE A 85 -14.09 -13.21 9.57
N LYS A 86 -13.59 -12.91 8.35
CA LYS A 86 -12.54 -13.71 7.72
C LYS A 86 -11.27 -13.77 8.55
N LYS A 87 -10.85 -12.65 9.14
CA LYS A 87 -9.67 -12.58 10.01
C LYS A 87 -9.84 -13.47 11.24
N ILE A 88 -10.97 -13.35 11.92
CA ILE A 88 -11.30 -14.18 13.10
C ILE A 88 -11.32 -15.66 12.72
N LYS A 89 -11.97 -16.02 11.60
CA LYS A 89 -11.99 -17.40 11.12
C LYS A 89 -10.59 -17.92 10.81
N PHE A 90 -9.76 -17.11 10.16
CA PHE A 90 -8.38 -17.46 9.85
C PHE A 90 -7.53 -17.67 11.11
N GLU A 91 -7.65 -16.77 12.10
CA GLU A 91 -6.96 -16.89 13.38
C GLU A 91 -7.38 -18.16 14.13
N LYS A 92 -8.67 -18.49 14.12
CA LYS A 92 -9.19 -19.74 14.70
C LYS A 92 -8.63 -20.99 14.02
N MET A 93 -8.64 -21.03 12.68
CA MET A 93 -8.03 -22.13 11.92
C MET A 93 -6.53 -22.25 12.21
N LEU A 94 -5.82 -21.12 12.32
CA LEU A 94 -4.38 -21.13 12.63
C LEU A 94 -4.12 -21.69 14.03
N ALA A 95 -4.93 -21.34 15.02
CA ALA A 95 -4.82 -21.88 16.38
C ALA A 95 -5.12 -23.38 16.41
N GLU A 96 -6.15 -23.84 15.70
CA GLU A 96 -6.52 -25.27 15.61
C GLU A 96 -5.48 -26.13 14.87
N ASN A 97 -4.77 -25.56 13.91
CA ASN A 97 -3.73 -26.25 13.13
C ASN A 97 -2.30 -25.93 13.61
N SER A 98 -2.17 -25.16 14.69
CA SER A 98 -0.88 -24.97 15.34
C SER A 98 -0.62 -26.21 16.18
N PRO A 99 0.58 -26.82 16.11
CA PRO A 99 0.94 -27.85 17.07
C PRO A 99 0.75 -27.31 18.50
N PRO A 100 0.39 -28.17 19.48
CA PRO A 100 0.42 -27.77 20.87
C PRO A 100 1.78 -27.13 21.12
N GLN A 101 1.80 -25.93 21.70
CA GLN A 101 3.06 -25.40 22.18
C GLN A 101 3.56 -26.46 23.15
N SER A 102 4.61 -27.19 22.76
CA SER A 102 5.34 -28.02 23.71
C SER A 102 5.68 -27.09 24.86
N ASP A 103 5.24 -27.44 26.07
CA ASP A 103 5.76 -26.85 27.30
C ASP A 103 7.27 -27.01 27.25
N THR A 104 7.93 -26.01 26.67
CA THR A 104 9.34 -25.77 26.91
C THR A 104 9.27 -24.91 28.14
N ASP A 105 9.28 -25.60 29.28
CA ASP A 105 9.58 -25.01 30.56
C ASP A 105 10.66 -23.95 30.33
N ASP A 106 10.35 -22.71 30.68
CA ASP A 106 11.32 -21.65 30.93
C ASP A 106 12.24 -22.12 32.08
N GLN A 107 13.15 -23.06 31.78
CA GLN A 107 14.34 -23.26 32.59
C GLN A 107 15.36 -22.22 32.15
N LEU A 108 15.38 -21.15 32.95
CA LEU A 108 16.53 -20.29 33.16
C LEU A 108 17.84 -21.08 33.07
N ASN A 109 18.60 -20.85 32.01
CA ASN A 109 20.03 -21.14 31.98
C ASN A 109 20.75 -19.85 31.55
N PRO A 110 21.34 -19.08 32.46
CA PRO A 110 22.35 -18.10 32.08
C PRO A 110 23.62 -18.86 31.71
N GLU A 111 24.36 -18.32 30.74
CA GLU A 111 25.64 -18.80 30.21
C GLU A 111 25.55 -19.89 29.12
N SER A 112 25.53 -19.42 27.87
CA SER A 112 26.29 -20.07 26.80
C SER A 112 26.90 -19.00 25.90
N PRO A 113 28.16 -19.19 25.44
CA PRO A 113 29.04 -18.12 25.00
C PRO A 113 28.64 -17.55 23.63
N VAL A 114 28.96 -16.27 23.47
CA VAL A 114 28.83 -15.48 22.23
C VAL A 114 29.33 -16.26 21.02
N PRO A 115 28.53 -16.43 19.95
CA PRO A 115 29.02 -17.00 18.70
C PRO A 115 29.91 -15.97 17.96
N ASP A 116 31.06 -16.46 17.53
CA ASP A 116 32.14 -15.76 16.85
C ASP A 116 31.66 -15.04 15.56
N PRO A 117 31.90 -13.73 15.37
CA PRO A 117 31.29 -12.91 14.31
C PRO A 117 31.91 -13.07 12.90
N LEU A 118 32.30 -14.29 12.49
CA LEU A 118 32.98 -14.53 11.20
C LEU A 118 32.41 -15.63 10.30
N MET A 119 31.22 -16.17 10.58
CA MET A 119 30.60 -17.19 9.71
C MET A 119 29.20 -16.77 9.23
N ILE A 120 29.15 -15.80 8.31
CA ILE A 120 27.95 -15.51 7.51
C ILE A 120 28.33 -15.61 6.03
N ASP A 121 28.33 -16.83 5.49
CA ASP A 121 28.31 -17.08 4.05
C ASP A 121 27.47 -18.34 3.77
N GLN A 122 26.15 -18.18 3.71
CA GLN A 122 25.22 -19.12 3.08
C GLN A 122 24.16 -18.34 2.29
N PRO A 123 24.11 -18.42 0.96
CA PRO A 123 23.03 -17.83 0.17
C PRO A 123 21.77 -18.69 0.26
N GLY A 124 20.71 -18.16 0.87
CA GLY A 124 19.40 -18.83 0.97
C GLY A 124 18.69 -19.00 -0.40
N PRO A 125 17.84 -20.03 -0.54
CA PRO A 125 17.21 -20.39 -1.81
C PRO A 125 16.15 -19.39 -2.28
N SER A 126 16.28 -19.03 -3.56
CA SER A 126 15.36 -18.23 -4.37
C SER A 126 13.91 -18.71 -4.29
N GLN A 127 13.01 -17.89 -3.74
CA GLN A 127 11.57 -18.09 -3.91
C GLN A 127 11.07 -17.33 -5.15
N ASN A 128 10.73 -18.11 -6.18
CA ASN A 128 10.04 -17.69 -7.38
C ASN A 128 8.65 -17.10 -7.05
N ILE A 129 8.48 -15.79 -7.23
CA ILE A 129 7.16 -15.14 -7.15
C ILE A 129 6.56 -15.10 -8.57
N SER A 130 5.60 -15.98 -8.83
CA SER A 130 4.79 -15.99 -10.05
C SER A 130 3.91 -14.72 -10.16
N PRO A 131 3.92 -13.99 -11.30
CA PRO A 131 3.08 -12.82 -11.47
C PRO A 131 1.76 -13.20 -12.15
N HIS A 132 0.70 -13.40 -11.38
CA HIS A 132 -0.67 -13.37 -11.92
C HIS A 132 -1.40 -12.11 -11.44
N SER A 133 -1.18 -11.01 -12.16
CA SER A 133 -1.95 -9.77 -12.01
C SER A 133 -2.89 -9.60 -13.20
N SER A 134 -4.14 -10.03 -13.04
CA SER A 134 -5.28 -9.79 -13.95
C SER A 134 -5.65 -8.30 -14.12
N ASN A 135 -4.90 -7.38 -13.50
CA ASN A 135 -5.22 -5.94 -13.46
C ASN A 135 -4.56 -5.11 -14.58
N SER A 136 -3.65 -5.68 -15.37
CA SER A 136 -2.94 -4.97 -16.46
C SER A 136 -3.87 -4.68 -17.65
N LYS A 137 -4.73 -5.63 -18.03
CA LYS A 137 -5.66 -5.52 -19.17
C LYS A 137 -6.63 -4.34 -19.04
N ASN A 138 -7.11 -4.04 -17.82
CA ASN A 138 -8.00 -2.91 -17.55
C ASN A 138 -7.32 -1.54 -17.66
N LYS A 139 -6.02 -1.47 -17.36
CA LYS A 139 -5.24 -0.23 -17.49
C LYS A 139 -5.00 0.12 -18.96
N PHE A 140 -4.69 -0.87 -19.79
CA PHE A 140 -4.48 -0.67 -21.23
C PHE A 140 -5.77 -0.23 -21.95
N ARG A 141 -6.94 -0.80 -21.60
CA ARG A 141 -8.23 -0.36 -22.13
C ARG A 141 -8.53 1.11 -21.82
N ARG A 142 -8.27 1.56 -20.59
CA ARG A 142 -8.46 2.97 -20.20
C ARG A 142 -7.54 3.93 -20.94
N MET A 143 -6.28 3.55 -21.18
CA MET A 143 -5.33 4.38 -21.92
C MET A 143 -5.72 4.47 -23.41
N ARG A 144 -6.12 3.34 -24.02
CA ARG A 144 -6.60 3.31 -25.41
C ARG A 144 -7.82 4.22 -25.62
N TYR A 145 -8.80 4.18 -24.71
CA TYR A 145 -9.96 5.06 -24.79
C TYR A 145 -9.58 6.55 -24.70
N ARG A 146 -8.63 6.91 -23.83
CA ARG A 146 -8.14 8.31 -23.72
C ARG A 146 -7.44 8.77 -25.00
N TYR A 147 -6.59 7.93 -25.57
CA TYR A 147 -5.88 8.21 -26.82
C TYR A 147 -6.85 8.40 -27.99
N LEU A 148 -7.81 7.48 -28.16
CA LEU A 148 -8.82 7.58 -29.21
C LEU A 148 -9.69 8.84 -29.06
N LYS A 149 -10.03 9.20 -27.82
CA LYS A 149 -10.76 10.45 -27.55
C LYS A 149 -9.95 11.69 -27.93
N THR A 150 -8.66 11.74 -27.58
CA THR A 150 -7.80 12.86 -27.98
C THR A 150 -7.60 12.95 -29.48
N VAL A 151 -7.43 11.83 -30.18
CA VAL A 151 -7.29 11.81 -31.64
C VAL A 151 -8.59 12.28 -32.31
N HIS A 152 -9.75 11.83 -31.83
CA HIS A 152 -11.04 12.28 -32.36
C HIS A 152 -11.23 13.80 -32.20
N THR A 153 -10.95 14.34 -31.00
CA THR A 153 -11.04 15.79 -30.76
C THR A 153 -10.04 16.60 -31.57
N LEU A 154 -8.89 16.02 -31.95
CA LEU A 154 -7.93 16.69 -32.82
C LEU A 154 -8.40 16.66 -34.29
N LYS A 155 -8.99 15.55 -34.73
CA LYS A 155 -9.58 15.44 -36.07
C LYS A 155 -10.73 16.43 -36.25
N GLU A 156 -11.63 16.55 -35.27
CA GLU A 156 -12.74 17.53 -35.28
C GLU A 156 -12.30 19.00 -35.25
N ARG A 157 -11.04 19.28 -34.90
CA ARG A 157 -10.48 20.64 -34.90
C ARG A 157 -9.73 20.99 -36.18
N ILE A 158 -9.43 19.97 -37.00
CA ILE A 158 -8.66 20.11 -38.25
C ILE A 158 -9.60 20.12 -39.47
N THR A 159 -10.81 19.58 -39.33
CA THR A 159 -11.94 19.77 -40.25
C THR A 159 -12.76 20.99 -39.86
#